data_AF-A0A7L1XI83-F1
#
_entry.id   AF-A0A7L1XI83-F1
#
_cell.length_a   1.000
_cell.length_b   1.000
_cell.length_c   1.000
_cell.angle_alpha   90.00
_cell.angle_beta   90.00
_cell.angle_gamma   90.00
#
_symmetry.space_group_name_H-M   'P 1'
#
loop_
_entity.id
_entity.type
_entity.pdbx_description
1 polymer ?
#
loop_
_entity_poly.entity_id
_entity_poly.type
_entity_poly.pdbx_seq_one_letter_code
_entity_poly.pdbx_strand_id
1 'polypeptide(L)'
;RREMQPFGVQVSIIEPGGFRTGMTDPTTVVKGFKHLWERLPAETQAAYGHHYLETYIKSTVLLHRLTSPCLSRVTGTVEHALLSRCPRSRYAAGWDARCLFLPLSYCPAWMTDAI
;
A
#
# COMPACT_ATOMS: atom_id res chain seq x y z
N ARG A 1 -1.87 -19.89 -6.03
CA ARG A 1 -0.43 -20.30 -6.10
C ARG A 1 -0.27 -21.81 -5.94
N ARG A 2 -0.64 -22.36 -4.78
CA ARG A 2 -0.58 -23.81 -4.50
C ARG A 2 -1.49 -24.61 -5.44
N GLU A 3 -2.71 -24.11 -5.66
CA GLU A 3 -3.68 -24.72 -6.58
C GLU A 3 -3.26 -24.70 -8.05
N MET A 4 -2.38 -23.78 -8.45
CA MET A 4 -1.93 -23.62 -9.84
C MET A 4 -0.69 -24.48 -10.14
N GLN A 5 -0.05 -25.01 -9.09
CA GLN A 5 1.18 -25.78 -9.20
C GLN A 5 1.00 -27.10 -9.99
N PRO A 6 -0.11 -27.87 -9.83
CA PRO A 6 -0.36 -29.07 -10.65
C PRO A 6 -0.49 -28.78 -12.15
N PHE A 7 -0.85 -27.55 -12.53
CA PHE A 7 -1.01 -27.14 -13.92
C PHE A 7 0.30 -26.59 -14.53
N GLY A 8 1.42 -26.62 -13.79
CA GLY A 8 2.69 -26.04 -14.21
C GLY A 8 2.67 -24.51 -14.30
N VAL A 9 1.65 -23.86 -13.76
CA VAL A 9 1.49 -22.40 -13.83
C VAL A 9 2.18 -21.73 -12.66
N GLN A 10 3.21 -20.93 -12.98
CA GLN A 10 3.92 -20.14 -11.99
C GLN A 10 3.25 -18.78 -11.79
N VAL A 11 2.68 -18.59 -10.61
CA VAL A 11 2.15 -17.29 -10.18
C VAL A 11 3.31 -16.45 -9.61
N SER A 12 3.23 -15.12 -9.65
CA SER A 12 4.13 -14.14 -9.00
C SER A 12 3.29 -13.02 -8.39
N ILE A 13 3.56 -12.62 -7.14
CA ILE A 13 2.85 -11.48 -6.50
C ILE A 13 3.80 -10.29 -6.51
N ILE A 14 3.32 -9.13 -6.93
CA ILE A 14 4.08 -7.89 -6.95
C ILE A 14 3.45 -6.96 -5.92
N GLU A 15 4.23 -6.61 -4.91
CA GLU A 15 3.82 -5.79 -3.77
C GLU A 15 4.53 -4.44 -3.90
N PRO A 16 3.88 -3.44 -4.53
CA PRO A 16 4.42 -2.10 -4.63
C PRO A 16 4.35 -1.37 -3.29
N GLY A 17 5.38 -0.58 -3.00
CA GLY A 17 5.34 0.45 -1.97
C GLY A 17 4.52 1.68 -2.37
N GLY A 18 4.83 2.82 -1.77
CA GLY A 18 4.22 4.10 -2.09
C GLY A 18 4.68 4.64 -3.43
N PHE A 19 3.78 4.67 -4.42
CA PHE A 19 4.03 5.28 -5.73
C PHE A 19 3.00 6.35 -6.08
N ARG A 20 3.44 7.40 -6.79
CA ARG A 20 2.57 8.47 -7.28
C ARG A 20 1.77 7.98 -8.48
N THR A 21 0.49 7.73 -8.26
CA THR A 21 -0.49 7.34 -9.28
C THR A 21 -1.75 8.19 -9.09
N GLY A 22 -2.69 8.15 -10.02
CA GLY A 22 -3.97 8.85 -9.86
C GLY A 22 -4.73 8.42 -8.59
N MET A 23 -4.53 7.18 -8.13
CA MET A 23 -5.15 6.68 -6.89
C MET A 23 -4.56 7.30 -5.61
N THR A 24 -3.28 7.68 -5.64
CA THR A 24 -2.59 8.28 -4.48
C THR A 24 -2.60 9.80 -4.51
N ASP A 25 -3.29 10.42 -5.48
CA ASP A 25 -3.42 11.87 -5.56
C ASP A 25 -4.04 12.45 -4.29
N PRO A 26 -3.34 13.36 -3.58
CA PRO A 26 -3.80 13.83 -2.27
C PRO A 26 -5.13 14.57 -2.36
N THR A 27 -5.43 15.25 -3.47
CA THR A 27 -6.70 15.98 -3.60
C THR A 27 -7.88 15.01 -3.70
N THR A 28 -7.72 13.96 -4.50
CA THR A 28 -8.72 12.90 -4.71
C THR A 28 -8.96 12.12 -3.43
N VAL A 29 -7.87 11.72 -2.76
CA VAL A 29 -7.92 10.95 -1.52
C VAL A 29 -8.57 11.75 -0.38
N VAL A 30 -8.18 13.01 -0.19
CA VAL A 30 -8.76 13.87 0.86
C VAL A 30 -10.24 14.14 0.59
N LYS A 31 -10.61 14.39 -0.68
CA LYS A 31 -12.02 14.56 -1.06
C LYS A 31 -12.83 13.29 -0.76
N GLY A 32 -12.28 12.12 -1.08
CA GLY A 32 -12.89 10.82 -0.77
C GLY A 32 -13.14 10.63 0.73
N PHE A 33 -12.14 10.93 1.57
CA PHE A 33 -12.27 10.82 3.03
C PHE A 33 -13.32 11.77 3.61
N LYS A 34 -13.34 13.03 3.17
CA LYS A 34 -14.37 13.99 3.61
C LYS A 34 -15.77 13.56 3.21
N HIS A 35 -15.95 13.11 1.97
CA HIS A 35 -17.24 12.63 1.49
C HIS A 35 -17.70 11.38 2.25
N LEU A 36 -16.79 10.47 2.59
CA LEU A 36 -17.11 9.30 3.42
C LEU A 36 -17.50 9.72 4.83
N TRP A 37 -16.77 10.66 5.42
CA TRP A 37 -17.06 11.18 6.76
C TRP A 37 -18.47 11.78 6.86
N GLU A 38 -18.85 12.62 5.90
CA GLU A 38 -20.17 13.26 5.85
C GLU A 38 -21.33 12.25 5.78
N ARG A 39 -21.07 11.04 5.28
CA ARG A 39 -22.06 9.96 5.14
C ARG A 39 -22.10 9.01 6.33
N LEU A 40 -21.20 9.14 7.29
CA LEU A 40 -21.19 8.28 8.47
C LEU A 40 -22.36 8.64 9.40
N PRO A 41 -22.95 7.67 10.12
CA PRO A 41 -23.90 7.94 11.19
C PRO A 41 -23.29 8.87 12.25
N ALA A 42 -24.11 9.71 12.88
CA ALA A 42 -23.67 10.67 13.89
C ALA A 42 -22.96 9.99 15.09
N GLU A 43 -23.43 8.80 15.48
CA GLU A 43 -22.80 7.98 16.52
C GLU A 43 -21.35 7.61 16.15
N THR A 44 -21.13 7.20 14.90
CA THR A 44 -19.79 6.85 14.40
C THR A 44 -18.90 8.08 14.27
N GLN A 45 -19.42 9.20 13.78
CA GLN A 45 -18.68 10.46 13.72
C GLN A 45 -18.26 10.94 15.12
N ALA A 46 -19.13 10.78 16.13
CA ALA A 46 -18.83 11.10 17.51
C ALA A 46 -17.79 10.15 18.12
N ALA A 47 -17.89 8.85 17.84
CA ALA A 47 -16.96 7.83 18.34
C ALA A 47 -15.52 8.04 17.84
N TYR A 48 -15.34 8.34 16.55
CA TYR A 48 -14.02 8.65 16.00
C TYR A 48 -13.56 10.08 16.30
N GLY A 49 -14.50 11.03 16.31
CA GLY A 49 -14.24 12.45 16.50
C GLY A 49 -13.62 13.14 15.27
N HIS A 50 -13.94 14.42 15.09
CA HIS A 50 -13.41 15.21 13.97
C HIS A 50 -11.87 15.34 13.98
N HIS A 51 -11.26 15.34 15.17
CA HIS A 51 -9.81 15.42 15.30
C HIS A 51 -9.10 14.23 14.64
N TYR A 52 -9.70 13.03 14.70
CA TYR A 52 -9.16 11.85 14.05
C TYR A 52 -9.14 12.02 12.54
N LEU A 53 -10.24 12.48 11.94
CA LEU A 53 -10.31 12.74 10.49
C LEU A 53 -9.23 13.73 10.04
N GLU A 54 -9.08 14.85 10.75
CA GLU A 54 -8.06 15.85 10.39
C GLU A 54 -6.64 15.31 10.49
N THR A 55 -6.35 14.55 11.54
CA THR A 55 -5.03 13.94 11.76
C THR A 55 -4.75 12.91 10.67
N TYR A 56 -5.74 12.11 10.31
CA TYR A 56 -5.64 11.10 9.25
C TYR A 56 -5.45 11.73 7.86
N ILE A 57 -6.16 12.83 7.57
CA ILE A 57 -5.95 13.60 6.33
C ILE A 57 -4.52 14.16 6.27
N LYS A 58 -4.03 14.74 7.38
CA LYS A 58 -2.67 15.28 7.46
C LYS A 58 -1.61 14.18 7.27
N SER A 59 -1.77 13.04 7.93
CA SER A 59 -0.84 11.90 7.81
C SER A 59 -0.84 11.34 6.39
N THR A 60 -1.99 11.24 5.73
CA THR A 60 -2.11 10.79 4.33
C THR A 60 -1.37 11.72 3.37
N VAL A 61 -1.51 13.05 3.54
CA VAL A 61 -0.78 14.03 2.73
C VAL A 61 0.73 13.95 2.98
N LEU A 62 1.16 13.70 4.22
CA LEU A 62 2.57 13.50 4.55
C LEU A 62 3.12 12.22 3.91
N LEU A 63 2.38 11.11 4.02
CA LEU A 63 2.71 9.83 3.40
C LEU A 63 2.82 9.96 1.89
N HIS A 64 1.94 10.74 1.24
CA HIS A 64 2.05 11.02 -0.19
C HIS A 64 3.41 11.64 -0.55
N ARG A 65 4.00 12.50 0.29
CA ARG A 65 5.34 13.07 0.03
C ARG A 65 6.43 12.02 0.00
N LEU A 66 6.28 10.94 0.76
CA LEU A 66 7.21 9.81 0.80
C LEU A 66 7.05 8.86 -0.40
N THR A 67 5.99 9.02 -1.20
CA THR A 67 5.78 8.18 -2.38
C THR A 67 6.74 8.53 -3.52
N SER A 68 7.22 7.50 -4.21
CA SER A 68 8.14 7.62 -5.34
C SER A 68 7.39 7.99 -6.62
N PRO A 69 7.86 8.98 -7.41
CA PRO A 69 7.33 9.28 -8.75
C PRO A 69 7.76 8.24 -9.80
N CYS A 70 8.79 7.44 -9.52
CA CYS A 70 9.41 6.56 -10.49
C CYS A 70 8.66 5.22 -10.60
N LEU A 71 7.62 5.18 -11.46
CA LEU A 71 6.78 3.99 -11.70
C LEU A 71 7.52 2.86 -12.41
N SER A 72 8.64 3.16 -13.08
CA SER A 72 9.44 2.14 -13.79
C SER A 72 9.98 1.05 -12.87
N ARG A 73 10.08 1.32 -11.56
CA ARG A 73 10.47 0.31 -10.56
C ARG A 73 9.44 -0.81 -10.46
N VAL A 74 8.16 -0.50 -10.58
CA VAL A 74 7.09 -1.50 -10.58
C VAL A 74 7.10 -2.26 -11.90
N THR A 75 7.13 -1.57 -13.02
CA THR A 75 7.14 -2.23 -14.34
C THR A 75 8.37 -3.10 -14.55
N GLY A 76 9.55 -2.67 -14.09
CA GLY A 76 10.77 -3.48 -14.13
C GLY A 76 10.68 -4.73 -13.26
N THR A 77 9.97 -4.68 -12.12
CA THR A 77 9.70 -5.91 -11.35
C THR A 77 8.71 -6.84 -12.02
N VAL A 78 7.72 -6.30 -12.75
CA VAL A 78 6.81 -7.08 -13.60
C VAL A 78 7.60 -7.76 -14.71
N GLU A 79 8.42 -7.00 -15.43
CA GLU A 79 9.30 -7.51 -16.49
C GLU A 79 10.20 -8.63 -15.98
N HIS A 80 10.89 -8.41 -14.86
CA HIS A 80 11.72 -9.45 -14.24
C HIS A 80 10.90 -10.69 -13.83
N ALA A 81 9.68 -10.53 -13.33
CA ALA A 81 8.83 -11.66 -12.97
C ALA A 81 8.36 -12.48 -14.17
N LEU A 82 8.19 -11.84 -15.34
CA LEU A 82 7.78 -12.50 -16.58
C LEU A 82 8.94 -13.15 -17.33
N LEU A 83 10.12 -12.50 -17.34
CA LEU A 83 11.27 -12.93 -18.14
C LEU A 83 12.28 -13.82 -17.39
N SER A 84 12.18 -13.90 -16.06
CA SER A 84 13.10 -14.72 -15.27
C SER A 84 12.87 -16.22 -15.53
N ARG A 85 13.98 -16.96 -15.67
CA ARG A 85 13.95 -18.43 -15.73
C ARG A 85 13.41 -19.08 -14.45
N CYS A 86 13.57 -18.42 -13.31
CA CYS A 86 13.11 -18.90 -12.01
C CYS A 86 12.46 -17.75 -11.22
N PRO A 87 11.22 -17.35 -11.56
CA PRO A 87 10.60 -16.20 -10.94
C PRO A 87 10.22 -16.47 -9.48
N ARG A 88 10.40 -15.44 -8.64
CA ARG A 88 10.13 -15.53 -7.20
C ARG A 88 8.64 -15.52 -6.91
N SER A 89 8.30 -16.03 -5.73
CA SER A 89 6.91 -16.04 -5.29
C SER A 89 6.34 -14.67 -4.91
N ARG A 90 7.20 -13.77 -4.44
CA ARG A 90 6.82 -12.40 -4.09
C ARG A 90 7.93 -11.45 -4.50
N TYR A 91 7.55 -10.30 -5.01
CA TYR A 91 8.43 -9.21 -5.41
C TYR A 91 8.00 -7.94 -4.72
N ALA A 92 8.84 -7.44 -3.81
CA ALA A 92 8.69 -6.11 -3.27
C ALA A 92 9.24 -5.07 -4.27
N ALA A 93 8.35 -4.22 -4.76
CA ALA A 93 8.67 -3.15 -5.70
C ALA A 93 8.73 -1.81 -4.96
N GLY A 94 9.91 -1.20 -4.92
CA GLY A 94 10.17 -0.02 -4.08
C GLY A 94 11.25 -0.28 -3.04
N TRP A 95 11.85 0.79 -2.53
CA TRP A 95 12.85 0.68 -1.46
C TRP A 95 12.15 0.62 -0.09
N ASP A 96 11.14 1.45 0.09
CA ASP A 96 10.19 1.44 1.19
C ASP A 96 9.52 0.07 1.39
N ALA A 97 9.04 -0.58 0.32
CA ALA A 97 8.50 -1.93 0.36
C ALA A 97 9.49 -2.96 0.95
N ARG A 98 10.77 -2.83 0.60
CA ARG A 98 11.83 -3.75 1.03
C ARG A 98 12.39 -3.44 2.40
N CYS A 99 12.48 -2.17 2.78
CA CYS A 99 13.18 -1.74 3.97
C CYS A 99 12.24 -1.40 5.14
N LEU A 100 10.97 -1.11 4.88
CA LEU A 100 9.98 -0.83 5.93
C LEU A 100 8.99 -1.97 6.03
N PHE A 101 8.16 -2.16 5.01
CA PHE A 101 7.02 -3.08 5.08
C PHE A 101 7.44 -4.54 5.25
N LEU A 102 8.50 -4.97 4.54
CA LEU A 102 8.98 -6.34 4.66
C LEU A 102 9.53 -6.66 6.07
N PRO A 103 10.44 -5.86 6.68
CA PRO A 103 10.83 -6.06 8.08
C PRO A 103 9.65 -6.00 9.06
N LEU A 104 8.77 -5.01 8.92
CA LEU A 104 7.57 -4.88 9.76
C LEU A 104 6.69 -6.12 9.71
N SER A 105 6.58 -6.79 8.56
CA SER A 105 5.78 -8.03 8.42
C SER A 105 6.32 -9.22 9.23
N TYR A 106 7.59 -9.16 9.65
CA TYR A 106 8.21 -10.15 10.54
C TYR A 106 8.29 -9.69 12.00
N CYS A 107 7.94 -8.43 12.29
CA CYS A 107 7.94 -7.91 13.65
C CYS A 107 6.74 -8.45 14.44
N PRO A 108 6.84 -8.54 15.79
CA PRO A 108 5.71 -8.82 16.65
C PRO A 108 4.58 -7.80 16.48
N ALA A 109 3.33 -8.26 16.64
CA ALA A 109 2.13 -7.42 16.46
C ALA A 109 2.16 -6.13 17.31
N TRP A 110 2.66 -6.20 18.55
CA TRP A 110 2.73 -5.01 19.41
C TRP A 110 3.62 -3.89 18.84
N MET A 111 4.63 -4.22 18.03
CA MET A 111 5.46 -3.21 17.35
C MET A 111 4.72 -2.59 16.17
N THR A 112 3.95 -3.39 15.43
CA THR A 112 3.18 -2.90 14.28
C THR A 112 1.97 -2.09 14.71
N ASP A 113 1.35 -2.43 15.85
CA ASP A 113 0.15 -1.76 16.38
C ASP A 113 0.46 -0.37 16.98
N ALA A 114 1.71 -0.15 17.37
CA ALA A 114 2.17 1.12 17.95
C ALA A 114 2.56 2.18 16.90
N ILE A 115 2.65 1.78 15.62
CA ILE A 115 3.08 2.62 14.49
C ILE A 115 1.85 3.05 13.69
#